data_AF-A0A365NZ43-F1
#
_entry.id   AF-A0A365NZ43-F1
#
_cell.length_a   1.000
_cell.length_b   1.000
_cell.length_c   1.000
_cell.angle_alpha   90.00
_cell.angle_beta   90.00
_cell.angle_gamma   90.00
#
_symmetry.space_group_name_H-M   'P 1'
#
loop_
_entity.id
_entity.type
_entity.pdbx_description
1 polymer ?
#
loop_
_entity_poly.entity_id
_entity_poly.type
_entity_poly.pdbx_seq_one_letter_code
_entity_poly.pdbx_strand_id
1 'polypeptide(L)'
;MKRKTIFKVLGLIFILSIIIIFYQLFTFKLFDVNYTIIEKISIPDKKYQIHIYYVPGDATIESSIQVRKIENNVQEVLGRYERFNYLNSYSITKDSIILFVSDSSSVGKNNIKQALILP
;
A
#
# COMPACT_ATOMS: atom_id res chain seq x y z
N MET A 1 -44.68 37.85 4.21
CA MET A 1 -44.20 36.61 4.89
C MET A 1 -43.43 35.65 3.97
N LYS A 2 -43.90 35.35 2.75
CA LYS A 2 -43.32 34.31 1.88
C LYS A 2 -41.85 34.51 1.46
N ARG A 3 -41.40 35.75 1.19
CA ARG A 3 -40.00 36.05 0.80
C ARG A 3 -38.97 35.68 1.89
N LYS A 4 -39.25 35.98 3.16
CA LYS A 4 -38.34 35.64 4.28
C LYS A 4 -38.21 34.12 4.47
N THR A 5 -39.28 33.37 4.22
CA THR A 5 -39.26 31.90 4.24
C THR A 5 -38.43 31.33 3.07
N ILE A 6 -38.56 31.91 1.88
CA ILE A 6 -37.76 31.52 0.70
C ILE A 6 -36.26 31.73 0.95
N PHE A 7 -35.86 32.88 1.50
CA PHE A 7 -34.45 33.13 1.85
C PHE A 7 -33.91 32.16 2.92
N LYS A 8 -34.73 31.77 3.90
CA LYS A 8 -34.35 30.75 4.89
C LYS A 8 -34.14 29.38 4.27
N VAL A 9 -35.01 28.98 3.33
CA VAL A 9 -34.89 27.70 2.61
C VAL A 9 -33.65 27.69 1.71
N LEU A 10 -33.39 28.77 0.97
CA LEU A 10 -32.18 28.93 0.17
C LEU A 10 -30.91 28.88 1.02
N GLY A 11 -30.90 29.55 2.18
CA GLY A 11 -29.79 29.49 3.12
C GLY A 11 -29.54 28.07 3.65
N LEU A 12 -30.61 27.33 3.96
CA LEU A 12 -30.50 25.94 4.41
C LEU A 12 -29.92 25.03 3.31
N ILE A 13 -30.40 25.17 2.06
CA ILE A 13 -29.89 24.40 0.91
C ILE A 13 -28.39 24.70 0.69
N PHE A 14 -27.99 25.97 0.81
CA PHE A 14 -26.60 26.38 0.66
C PHE A 14 -25.70 25.79 1.76
N ILE A 15 -26.16 25.78 3.01
CA ILE A 15 -25.43 25.14 4.11
C ILE A 15 -25.31 23.63 3.86
N LEU A 16 -26.38 22.99 3.40
CA LEU A 16 -26.38 21.56 3.10
C LEU A 16 -25.40 21.22 1.95
N SER A 17 -25.32 22.05 0.91
CA SER A 17 -24.39 21.82 -0.19
C SER A 17 -22.93 21.95 0.27
N ILE A 18 -22.62 22.93 1.12
CA ILE A 18 -21.29 23.09 1.72
C ILE A 18 -20.91 21.84 2.51
N ILE A 19 -21.82 21.34 3.35
CA ILE A 19 -21.56 20.12 4.14
C ILE A 19 -21.24 18.92 3.23
N ILE A 20 -21.98 18.75 2.13
CA ILE A 20 -21.74 17.66 1.18
C ILE A 20 -20.38 17.81 0.49
N ILE A 21 -20.00 19.02 0.08
CA ILE A 21 -18.70 19.29 -0.56
C ILE A 21 -17.56 18.98 0.41
N PHE A 22 -17.65 19.46 1.65
CA PHE A 22 -16.65 19.14 2.68
C PHE A 22 -16.59 17.64 2.95
N TYR A 23 -17.73 16.98 3.08
CA TYR A 23 -17.76 15.52 3.28
C TYR A 23 -17.05 14.78 2.13
N GLN A 24 -17.29 15.17 0.88
CA GLN A 24 -16.59 14.59 -0.26
C GLN A 24 -15.08 14.86 -0.21
N LEU A 25 -14.65 16.09 0.12
CA LEU A 25 -13.22 16.41 0.25
C LEU A 25 -12.53 15.60 1.37
N PHE A 26 -13.19 15.39 2.50
CA PHE A 26 -12.65 14.60 3.62
C PHE A 26 -12.62 13.10 3.34
N THR A 27 -13.56 12.59 2.54
CA THR A 27 -13.63 11.16 2.19
C THR A 27 -12.87 10.82 0.91
N PHE A 28 -12.42 11.82 0.17
CA PHE A 28 -11.63 11.63 -1.05
C PHE A 28 -10.25 11.09 -0.71
N LYS A 29 -10.06 9.79 -0.95
CA LYS A 29 -8.74 9.16 -0.94
C LYS A 29 -8.03 9.55 -2.23
N LEU A 30 -7.14 10.56 -2.14
CA LEU A 30 -6.38 11.09 -3.28
C LEU A 30 -5.54 10.01 -4.00
N PHE A 31 -5.17 8.94 -3.30
CA PHE A 31 -4.35 7.86 -3.86
C PHE A 31 -4.78 6.52 -3.26
N ASP A 32 -5.55 5.73 -4.01
CA ASP A 32 -5.62 4.30 -3.76
C ASP A 32 -4.24 3.72 -4.13
N VAL A 33 -3.37 3.58 -3.13
CA VAL A 33 -2.06 2.94 -3.33
C VAL A 33 -2.33 1.48 -3.67
N ASN A 34 -2.35 1.19 -4.97
CA ASN A 34 -2.59 -0.15 -5.50
C ASN A 34 -1.36 -1.02 -5.27
N TYR A 35 -1.24 -1.56 -4.06
CA TYR A 35 -0.27 -2.59 -3.73
C TYR A 35 -0.59 -3.85 -4.53
N THR A 36 0.30 -4.23 -5.43
CA THR A 36 0.14 -5.47 -6.19
C THR A 36 0.87 -6.58 -5.45
N ILE A 37 0.16 -7.66 -5.09
CA ILE A 37 0.81 -8.84 -4.52
C ILE A 37 1.56 -9.56 -5.63
N ILE A 38 2.87 -9.69 -5.48
CA ILE A 38 3.73 -10.44 -6.39
C ILE A 38 3.72 -11.91 -5.98
N GLU A 39 3.92 -12.18 -4.69
CA GLU A 39 4.12 -13.54 -4.20
C GLU A 39 3.54 -13.72 -2.79
N LYS A 40 3.01 -14.93 -2.52
CA LYS A 40 2.49 -15.31 -1.20
C LYS A 40 3.17 -16.57 -0.71
N ILE A 41 3.87 -16.44 0.40
CA ILE A 41 4.73 -17.47 0.94
C ILE A 41 4.16 -17.93 2.28
N SER A 42 3.74 -19.18 2.35
CA SER A 42 3.38 -19.82 3.62
C SER A 42 4.65 -20.42 4.25
N ILE A 43 4.97 -20.04 5.47
CA ILE A 43 6.10 -20.60 6.21
C ILE A 43 5.64 -21.87 6.94
N PRO A 44 6.29 -23.03 6.74
CA PRO A 44 5.96 -24.26 7.47
C PRO A 44 5.96 -24.03 8.99
N ASP A 45 5.02 -24.65 9.68
CA ASP A 45 4.89 -24.61 11.15
C ASP A 45 4.69 -23.21 11.77
N LYS A 46 4.37 -22.20 10.95
CA LYS A 46 4.05 -20.84 11.40
C LYS A 46 2.62 -20.46 11.02
N LYS A 47 1.98 -19.68 11.88
CA LYS A 47 0.59 -19.18 11.68
C LYS A 47 0.52 -17.87 10.89
N TYR A 48 1.62 -17.47 10.25
CA TYR A 48 1.71 -16.26 9.44
C TYR A 48 2.11 -16.58 8.01
N GLN A 49 1.80 -15.65 7.11
CA GLN A 49 2.23 -15.67 5.72
C GLN A 49 3.14 -14.48 5.45
N ILE A 50 4.11 -14.66 4.55
CA ILE A 50 4.91 -13.58 4.02
C ILE A 50 4.38 -13.21 2.65
N HIS A 51 4.02 -11.95 2.46
CA HIS A 51 3.58 -11.42 1.19
C HIS A 51 4.65 -10.46 0.65
N ILE A 52 5.00 -10.64 -0.63
CA ILE A 52 5.87 -9.71 -1.35
C ILE A 52 4.98 -8.85 -2.23
N TYR A 53 5.07 -7.53 -2.06
CA TYR A 53 4.30 -6.54 -2.78
C TYR A 53 5.18 -5.72 -3.71
N TYR A 54 4.63 -5.39 -4.87
CA TYR A 54 5.06 -4.24 -5.64
C TYR A 54 4.27 -3.03 -5.17
N VAL A 55 5.00 -1.98 -4.80
CA VAL A 55 4.45 -0.67 -4.50
C VAL A 55 4.82 0.25 -5.65
N PRO A 56 3.85 0.70 -6.47
CA PRO A 56 4.13 1.67 -7.51
C PRO A 56 4.63 2.97 -6.88
N GLY A 57 5.56 3.63 -7.56
CA GLY A 57 6.02 4.95 -7.17
C GLY A 57 4.99 6.01 -7.52
N ASP A 58 5.06 7.15 -6.85
CA ASP A 58 4.29 8.35 -7.14
C ASP A 58 5.22 9.57 -7.23
N ALA A 59 4.65 10.78 -7.23
CA ALA A 59 5.44 12.01 -7.28
C ALA A 59 6.35 12.25 -6.07
N THR A 60 6.13 11.53 -4.97
CA THR A 60 6.81 11.70 -3.68
C THR A 60 7.61 10.48 -3.24
N ILE A 61 7.26 9.29 -3.73
CA ILE A 61 7.86 8.02 -3.31
C ILE A 61 8.33 7.23 -4.52
N GLU A 62 9.55 6.73 -4.48
CA GLU A 62 10.05 5.81 -5.50
C GLU A 62 9.34 4.46 -5.43
N SER A 63 9.21 3.79 -6.58
CA SER A 63 8.64 2.44 -6.59
C SER A 63 9.48 1.48 -5.76
N SER A 64 8.83 0.52 -5.09
CA SER A 64 9.55 -0.39 -4.19
C SER A 64 8.99 -1.80 -4.19
N ILE A 65 9.86 -2.77 -3.89
CA ILE A 65 9.47 -4.10 -3.45
C ILE A 65 9.35 -4.06 -1.93
N GLN A 66 8.23 -4.54 -1.40
CA GLN A 66 7.95 -4.53 0.03
C GLN A 66 7.60 -5.93 0.53
N VAL A 67 8.23 -6.34 1.61
CA VAL A 67 7.92 -7.61 2.30
C VAL A 67 7.05 -7.32 3.49
N ARG A 68 5.93 -8.03 3.60
CA ARG A 68 5.03 -7.92 4.75
C ARG A 68 4.77 -9.29 5.37
N LYS A 69 4.74 -9.34 6.68
CA LYS A 69 4.19 -10.45 7.46
C LYS A 69 2.69 -10.22 7.64
N ILE A 70 1.91 -11.27 7.40
CA ILE A 70 0.46 -11.30 7.59
C ILE A 70 0.14 -12.31 8.67
N GLU A 71 -0.35 -11.86 9.81
CA GLU A 71 -0.75 -12.71 10.93
C GLU A 71 -2.08 -12.21 11.49
N ASN A 72 -3.10 -13.07 11.55
CA ASN A 72 -4.43 -12.72 12.08
C ASN A 72 -5.01 -11.41 11.48
N ASN A 73 -4.90 -11.23 10.15
CA ASN A 73 -5.29 -10.02 9.41
C ASN A 73 -4.50 -8.74 9.73
N VAL A 74 -3.44 -8.83 10.55
CA VAL A 74 -2.51 -7.73 10.80
C VAL A 74 -1.38 -7.80 9.77
N GLN A 75 -1.06 -6.67 9.15
CA GLN A 75 0.07 -6.55 8.23
C GLN A 75 1.22 -5.81 8.90
N GLU A 76 2.38 -6.45 8.98
CA GLU A 76 3.62 -5.86 9.49
C GLU A 76 4.64 -5.76 8.35
N VAL A 77 5.25 -4.59 8.18
CA VAL A 77 6.28 -4.39 7.14
C VAL A 77 7.62 -4.87 7.66
N LEU A 78 8.16 -5.93 7.05
CA LEU A 78 9.48 -6.47 7.41
C LEU A 78 10.63 -5.77 6.67
N GLY A 79 10.35 -5.24 5.48
CA GLY A 79 11.35 -4.54 4.68
C GLY A 79 10.74 -3.81 3.49
N ARG A 80 11.35 -2.68 3.12
CA ARG A 80 11.02 -1.89 1.93
C ARG A 80 12.30 -1.63 1.14
N TYR A 81 12.28 -1.95 -0.14
CA TYR A 81 13.43 -1.80 -1.03
C TYR A 81 13.05 -0.89 -2.20
N GLU A 82 13.44 0.38 -2.08
CA GLU A 82 13.23 1.41 -3.09
C GLU A 82 14.03 1.14 -4.37
N ARG A 83 13.56 1.68 -5.50
CA ARG A 83 14.14 1.53 -6.85
C ARG A 83 14.05 0.14 -7.45
N PHE A 84 13.35 -0.77 -6.78
CA PHE A 84 13.11 -2.10 -7.31
C PHE A 84 11.63 -2.26 -7.63
N ASN A 85 11.36 -2.80 -8.81
CA ASN A 85 10.02 -3.09 -9.29
C ASN A 85 9.85 -4.52 -9.81
N TYR A 86 10.93 -5.32 -9.80
CA TYR A 86 10.92 -6.72 -10.19
C TYR A 86 11.49 -7.62 -9.10
N LEU A 87 10.76 -8.70 -8.79
CA LEU A 87 11.26 -9.83 -8.02
C LEU A 87 11.70 -10.93 -9.00
N ASN A 88 12.98 -11.25 -9.04
CA ASN A 88 13.51 -12.29 -9.91
C ASN A 88 13.38 -13.67 -9.27
N SER A 89 13.72 -13.77 -7.98
CA SER A 89 13.56 -14.98 -7.18
C SER A 89 13.66 -14.67 -5.69
N TYR A 90 13.37 -15.65 -4.85
CA TYR A 90 13.55 -15.57 -3.41
C TYR A 90 14.10 -16.89 -2.85
N SER A 91 14.71 -16.82 -1.68
CA SER A 91 15.13 -17.97 -0.89
C SER A 91 14.75 -17.76 0.56
N ILE A 92 14.25 -18.81 1.20
CA ILE A 92 13.82 -18.78 2.60
C ILE A 92 14.89 -19.49 3.42
N THR A 93 15.34 -18.82 4.46
CA THR A 93 16.17 -19.37 5.52
C THR A 93 15.36 -19.42 6.81
N LYS A 94 15.90 -20.03 7.87
CA LYS A 94 15.19 -20.22 9.14
C LYS A 94 14.59 -18.93 9.70
N ASP A 95 15.35 -17.83 9.64
CA ASP A 95 15.01 -16.55 10.31
C ASP A 95 14.94 -15.37 9.33
N SER A 96 15.06 -15.62 8.01
CA SER A 96 15.06 -14.53 7.03
C SER A 96 14.66 -14.97 5.62
N ILE A 97 14.12 -14.04 4.86
CA ILE A 97 13.91 -14.19 3.42
C ILE A 97 14.94 -13.35 2.66
N ILE A 98 15.60 -14.00 1.72
CA ILE A 98 16.55 -13.39 0.79
C ILE A 98 15.81 -13.18 -0.53
N LEU A 99 15.91 -11.98 -1.07
CA LEU A 99 15.23 -11.55 -2.28
C LEU A 99 16.28 -11.19 -3.32
N PHE A 100 16.09 -11.70 -4.53
CA PHE A 100 16.82 -11.29 -5.70
C PHE A 100 15.93 -10.34 -6.49
N VAL A 101 16.23 -9.04 -6.42
CA VAL A 101 15.40 -7.99 -7.00
C VAL A 101 16.15 -7.24 -8.10
N SER A 102 15.39 -6.65 -9.03
CA SER A 102 15.94 -5.78 -10.07
C SER A 102 14.99 -4.63 -10.40
N ASP A 103 15.52 -3.64 -11.09
CA ASP A 103 14.73 -2.62 -11.78
C ASP A 103 14.46 -3.11 -13.21
N SER A 104 13.27 -2.82 -13.74
CA SER A 104 12.87 -2.91 -15.14
C SER A 104 13.90 -2.39 -16.15
N SER A 105 14.70 -1.38 -15.78
CA SER A 105 15.80 -0.87 -16.60
C SER A 105 17.03 -1.79 -16.64
N SER A 106 17.11 -2.76 -15.74
CA SER A 106 18.28 -3.61 -15.46
C SER A 106 17.89 -5.07 -15.18
N VAL A 107 16.82 -5.57 -15.80
CA VAL A 107 16.36 -6.95 -15.64
C VAL A 107 17.53 -7.91 -15.97
N GLY A 108 17.88 -8.77 -15.00
CA GLY A 108 19.04 -9.67 -15.07
C GLY A 108 20.26 -9.27 -14.24
N LYS A 109 20.34 -8.01 -13.77
CA LYS A 109 21.31 -7.61 -12.74
C LYS A 109 20.68 -7.76 -11.35
N ASN A 110 20.90 -8.92 -10.74
CA ASN A 110 20.34 -9.25 -9.44
C ASN A 110 20.99 -8.40 -8.33
N ASN A 111 20.15 -7.70 -7.58
CA ASN A 111 20.52 -7.11 -6.30
C ASN A 111 19.98 -8.02 -5.19
N ILE A 112 20.84 -8.32 -4.21
CA ILE A 112 20.46 -9.18 -3.08
C ILE A 112 19.96 -8.29 -1.94
N LYS A 113 18.75 -8.55 -1.47
CA LYS A 113 18.13 -7.90 -0.31
C LYS A 113 17.66 -8.95 0.68
N GLN A 114 17.60 -8.59 1.96
CA GLN A 114 17.22 -9.52 3.02
C GLN A 114 16.21 -8.85 3.96
N ALA A 115 15.16 -9.57 4.30
CA ALA A 115 14.22 -9.21 5.35
C ALA A 115 14.29 -10.26 6.47
N LEU A 116 14.36 -9.79 7.71
CA LEU A 116 14.33 -10.67 8.88
C LEU A 116 12.88 -11.13 9.11
N ILE A 117 12.72 -12.43 9.28
CA ILE A 117 11.47 -13.06 9.64
C ILE A 117 11.63 -13.49 11.09
N LEU A 118 11.17 -12.63 12.01
CA LEU A 118 11.23 -12.94 13.43
C LEU A 118 10.36 -14.18 13.73
N PRO A 119 10.81 -15.05 14.66
CA PRO A 119 10.12 -16.29 15.01
C PRO A 119 8.72 -16.07 15.60
#